data_AF-A0A420D0B6-F1
#
_entry.id   AF-A0A420D0B6-F1
#
_cell.length_a   1.000
_cell.length_b   1.000
_cell.length_c   1.000
_cell.angle_alpha   90.00
_cell.angle_beta   90.00
_cell.angle_gamma   90.00
#
_symmetry.space_group_name_H-M   'P 1'
#
loop_
_entity.id
_entity.type
_entity.pdbx_description
1 polymer ?
#
loop_
_entity_poly.entity_id
_entity_poly.type
_entity_poly.pdbx_seq_one_letter_code
_entity_poly.pdbx_strand_id
1 'polypeptide(L)' 'MRRPRIKAIVFGLAASLFGYVFYMRYWIWRDCIAAAQSSCVTSDGSNVTEGGMVWGVVAIGLLAASIIAQFGRR' A
#
# COMPACT_ATOMS: atom_id res chain seq x y z
N MET A 1 -11.40 -24.45 11.75
CA MET A 1 -10.62 -23.25 11.36
C MET A 1 -9.30 -23.70 10.75
N ARG A 2 -8.98 -23.32 9.49
CA ARG A 2 -7.69 -23.67 8.86
C ARG A 2 -6.60 -22.80 9.46
N ARG A 3 -5.45 -23.40 9.83
CA ARG A 3 -4.30 -22.64 10.33
C ARG A 3 -3.80 -21.66 9.26
N PRO A 4 -3.45 -20.41 9.63
CA PRO A 4 -2.88 -19.47 8.67
C PRO A 4 -1.51 -19.98 8.20
N ARG A 5 -1.28 -19.95 6.89
CA ARG A 5 0.01 -20.33 6.30
C ARG A 5 1.00 -19.18 6.51
N ILE A 6 2.24 -19.49 6.89
CA ILE A 6 3.28 -18.47 7.14
C ILE A 6 3.43 -17.50 5.96
N LYS A 7 3.44 -18.01 4.72
CA LYS A 7 3.49 -17.16 3.51
C LYS A 7 2.33 -16.16 3.44
N ALA A 8 1.12 -16.59 3.79
CA ALA A 8 -0.04 -15.70 3.80
C ALA A 8 0.10 -14.61 4.87
N ILE A 9 0.62 -14.95 6.05
CA ILE A 9 0.90 -13.97 7.11
C ILE A 9 1.93 -12.96 6.65
N VAL A 10 3.06 -13.41 6.09
CA VAL A 10 4.14 -12.53 5.60
C VAL A 10 3.63 -11.59 4.52
N PHE A 11 2.91 -12.10 3.51
CA PHE A 11 2.32 -11.24 2.48
C PHE A 11 1.27 -10.29 3.03
N GLY A 12 0.47 -10.73 4.02
CA GLY A 12 -0.54 -9.88 4.66
C GLY A 12 0.11 -8.71 5.42
N LEU A 13 1.14 -8.98 6.21
CA LEU A 13 1.89 -7.94 6.92
C LEU A 13 2.58 -6.96 5.96
N ALA A 14 3.18 -7.48 4.89
CA ALA A 14 3.80 -6.63 3.87
C ALA A 14 2.74 -5.77 3.16
N ALA A 15 1.57 -6.33 2.82
CA ALA A 15 0.47 -5.58 2.24
C ALA A 15 -0.02 -4.46 3.16
N SER A 16 -0.14 -4.72 4.47
CA SER A 16 -0.49 -3.70 5.46
C SER A 16 0.57 -2.59 5.56
N LEU A 17 1.85 -2.94 5.56
CA LEU A 17 2.95 -1.97 5.57
C LEU A 17 2.90 -1.05 4.34
N PHE A 18 2.81 -1.62 3.14
CA PHE A 18 2.73 -0.83 1.91
C PHE A 18 1.42 -0.05 1.79
N GLY A 19 0.31 -0.58 2.32
CA GLY A 19 -0.95 0.14 2.42
C GLY A 19 -0.84 1.37 3.34
N TYR A 20 -0.11 1.24 4.44
CA TYR A 20 0.20 2.38 5.32
C TYR A 20 1.08 3.41 4.62
N VAL A 21 2.12 2.97 3.90
CA VAL A 21 2.97 3.88 3.10
C VAL A 21 2.14 4.59 2.02
N PHE A 22 1.27 3.89 1.30
CA PHE A 22 0.33 4.49 0.34
C PHE A 22 -0.56 5.55 1.00
N TYR A 23 -1.10 5.25 2.18
CA TYR A 23 -1.95 6.18 2.92
C TYR A 23 -1.20 7.47 3.25
N MET A 24 -0.02 7.34 3.86
CA MET A 24 0.81 8.48 4.28
C MET A 24 1.38 9.26 3.10
N ARG A 25 1.70 8.58 1.99
CA ARG A 25 2.45 9.16 0.88
C ARG A 25 1.59 9.68 -0.28
N TYR A 26 0.34 9.24 -0.37
CA TYR A 26 -0.56 9.62 -1.44
C TYR A 26 -1.97 9.92 -0.94
N TRP A 27 -2.63 8.97 -0.25
CA TRP A 27 -4.08 9.05 -0.02
C TRP A 27 -4.52 10.31 0.72
N ILE A 28 -3.85 10.66 1.82
CA ILE A 28 -4.20 11.84 2.62
C ILE A 28 -3.90 13.17 1.88
N TRP A 29 -3.02 13.13 0.87
CA TRP A 29 -2.58 14.29 0.10
C TRP A 29 -3.18 14.33 -1.31
N ARG A 30 -4.05 13.38 -1.67
CA ARG A 30 -4.54 13.20 -3.04
C ARG A 30 -5.22 14.45 -3.60
N ASP A 31 -5.96 15.16 -2.76
CA ASP A 31 -6.69 16.38 -3.16
C ASP A 31 -5.71 17.54 -3.39
N CYS A 32 -4.67 17.65 -2.55
CA CYS A 32 -3.60 18.62 -2.73
C CYS A 32 -2.81 18.35 -4.02
N ILE A 33 -2.40 17.10 -4.24
CA ILE A 33 -1.67 16.68 -5.44
C ILE A 33 -2.51 16.97 -6.70
N ALA A 34 -3.80 16.65 -6.67
CA ALA A 34 -4.72 16.92 -7.77
C ALA A 34 -4.89 18.42 -8.05
N ALA A 35 -4.99 19.25 -7.00
CA ALA A 35 -5.09 20.70 -7.16
C ALA A 35 -3.79 21.33 -7.68
N ALA A 36 -2.65 20.88 -7.17
CA ALA A 36 -1.33 21.40 -7.54
C ALA A 36 -0.82 20.88 -8.89
N GLN A 37 -1.42 19.81 -9.42
CA GLN A 37 -0.95 19.08 -10.62
C GLN A 37 0.55 18.73 -10.53
N SER A 38 1.07 18.55 -9.31
CA SER A 38 2.50 18.42 -9.03
C SER A 38 2.73 17.81 -7.63
N SER A 39 3.71 18.30 -6.88
CA SER A 39 4.05 17.84 -5.53
C SER A 39 3.44 18.71 -4.44
N CYS A 40 3.10 18.11 -3.30
CA CYS A 40 2.81 18.82 -2.06
C CYS A 40 3.93 18.63 -1.03
N VAL A 41 4.10 19.59 -0.13
CA VAL A 41 5.11 19.55 0.92
C VAL A 41 4.42 19.29 2.25
N THR A 42 4.87 18.25 2.94
CA THR A 42 4.43 17.92 4.31
C THR A 42 5.04 18.89 5.33
N SER A 43 4.51 18.93 6.55
CA SER A 43 5.01 19.83 7.60
C SER A 43 6.46 19.55 8.01
N ASP A 44 6.94 18.32 7.82
CA ASP A 44 8.33 17.91 8.00
C ASP A 44 9.21 18.16 6.76
N GLY A 45 8.68 18.80 5.72
CA GLY A 45 9.42 19.17 4.52
C GLY A 45 9.57 18.06 3.48
N SER A 46 8.97 16.89 3.70
CA SER A 46 8.97 15.80 2.72
C SER A 46 8.03 16.11 1.55
N ASN A 47 8.51 15.85 0.33
CA ASN A 47 7.75 16.01 -0.91
C ASN A 47 6.87 14.79 -1.21
N VAL A 48 5.59 15.02 -1.49
CA VAL A 48 4.59 13.99 -1.81
C VAL A 48 4.03 14.23 -3.22
N THR A 49 3.84 13.18 -4.00
CA THR A 49 3.46 13.29 -5.41
C THR A 49 2.49 12.18 -5.81
N GLU A 50 1.94 12.27 -7.02
CA GLU A 50 1.14 11.21 -7.62
C GLU A 50 1.88 9.85 -7.68
N GLY A 51 3.22 9.88 -7.74
CA GLY A 51 4.07 8.68 -7.68
C GLY A 51 3.86 7.85 -6.41
N GLY A 52 3.34 8.43 -5.31
CA GLY A 52 2.97 7.69 -4.11
C GLY A 52 1.89 6.61 -4.35
N MET A 53 1.13 6.69 -5.45
CA MET A 53 0.15 5.68 -5.86
C MET A 53 0.77 4.29 -6.07
N VAL A 54 2.06 4.20 -6.45
CA VAL A 54 2.76 2.93 -6.69
C VAL A 54 2.70 2.01 -5.46
N TRP A 55 2.74 2.58 -4.26
CA TRP A 55 2.69 1.82 -3.02
C TRP A 55 1.32 1.15 -2.81
N GLY A 56 0.24 1.76 -3.30
CA GLY A 56 -1.10 1.17 -3.28
C GLY A 56 -1.20 -0.04 -4.20
N VAL A 57 -0.61 0.05 -5.39
CA VAL A 57 -0.52 -1.07 -6.34
C VAL A 57 0.24 -2.24 -5.73
N VAL A 58 1.40 -1.97 -5.12
CA VAL A 58 2.21 -2.97 -4.41
C VAL A 58 1.40 -3.60 -3.26
N ALA A 59 0.71 -2.80 -2.44
CA ALA A 59 -0.10 -3.28 -1.34
C ALA A 59 -1.22 -4.22 -1.81
N ILE A 60 -1.95 -3.86 -2.87
CA ILE A 60 -3.02 -4.68 -3.45
C ILE A 60 -2.44 -5.99 -4.01
N GLY A 61 -1.32 -5.94 -4.72
CA GLY A 61 -0.66 -7.13 -5.25
C GLY A 61 -0.24 -8.11 -4.14
N LEU A 62 0.32 -7.59 -3.04
CA LEU A 62 0.70 -8.41 -1.88
C LEU A 62 -0.51 -8.96 -1.13
N LEU A 63 -1.61 -8.19 -1.03
CA LEU A 63 -2.84 -8.67 -0.44
C LEU A 63 -3.43 -9.82 -1.26
N ALA A 64 -3.46 -9.69 -2.59
CA ALA A 64 -3.86 -10.76 -3.50
C ALA A 64 -2.97 -11.99 -3.31
N ALA A 65 -1.64 -11.81 -3.23
CA ALA A 65 -0.70 -12.90 -2.97
C ALA A 65 -0.93 -13.58 -1.61
N SER A 66 -1.32 -12.82 -0.56
CA SER A 66 -1.68 -13.38 0.75
C SER A 66 -2.91 -14.29 0.65
N ILE A 67 -3.96 -13.82 -0.04
CA ILE A 67 -5.19 -14.59 -0.26
C ILE A 67 -4.89 -15.86 -1.06
N ILE A 68 -4.13 -15.75 -2.15
CA ILE A 68 -3.71 -16.89 -2.97
C ILE A 68 -2.85 -17.86 -2.14
N ALA A 69 -1.91 -17.36 -1.34
CA ALA A 69 -1.08 -18.19 -0.48
C ALA A 69 -1.91 -18.96 0.56
N GLN A 70 -3.01 -18.38 1.06
CA GLN A 70 -3.88 -19.01 2.05
C GLN A 70 -4.86 -20.03 1.44
N PHE A 71 -5.47 -19.70 0.29
CA PHE A 71 -6.59 -20.44 -0.28
C PHE A 71 -6.32 -21.11 -1.63
N GLY A 72 -5.23 -20.73 -2.31
CA GLY A 72 -4.80 -21.34 -3.56
C GLY A 72 -4.67 -22.85 -3.41
N ARG A 73 -5.29 -23.57 -4.35
CA ARG A 73 -5.06 -25.00 -4.55
C ARG A 73 -3.64 -25.18 -5.07
N ARG A 74 -2.90 -26.14 -4.48
CA ARG A 74 -1.59 -26.54 -5.01
C ARG A 74 -1.77 -27.22 -6.35
#